data_AF-A0A2S8JAW1-F1
#
_entry.id   AF-A0A2S8JAW1-F1
#
_cell.length_a   1.000
_cell.length_b   1.000
_cell.length_c   1.000
_cell.angle_alpha   90.00
_cell.angle_beta   90.00
_cell.angle_gamma   90.00
#
_symmetry.space_group_name_H-M   'P 1'
#
loop_
_entity.id
_entity.type
_entity.pdbx_description
1 polymer ?
#
loop_
_entity_poly.entity_id
_entity_poly.type
_entity_poly.pdbx_seq_one_letter_code
_entity_poly.pdbx_strand_id
1 'polypeptide(L)'
;MKIIASFVGLLTVLWVVANLSAVLGAVAVVGGIVGLLFLLVRGGELAVERRRQAVQARRDEQLGLIYRATRQHELFLSGDPRGVFGDYPPAV
;
A
#
# COMPACT_ATOMS: atom_id res chain seq x y z
N MET A 1 -16.00 28.35 -58.71
CA MET A 1 -16.76 27.65 -57.65
C MET A 1 -16.07 26.38 -57.14
N LYS A 2 -15.63 25.45 -58.01
CA LYS A 2 -14.95 24.20 -57.58
C LYS A 2 -13.71 24.41 -56.69
N ILE A 3 -12.86 25.39 -57.02
CA ILE A 3 -11.66 25.73 -56.24
C ILE A 3 -12.00 26.18 -54.81
N ILE A 4 -13.09 26.96 -54.66
CA ILE A 4 -13.54 27.45 -53.35
C ILE A 4 -14.07 26.29 -52.50
N ALA A 5 -14.84 25.37 -53.09
CA ALA A 5 -15.34 24.19 -52.39
C ALA A 5 -14.20 23.27 -51.91
N SER A 6 -13.16 23.07 -52.72
CA SER A 6 -11.98 22.30 -52.33
C SER A 6 -11.19 22.95 -51.18
N PHE A 7 -11.06 24.28 -51.20
CA PHE A 7 -10.40 25.02 -50.12
C PHE A 7 -11.18 24.94 -48.80
N VAL A 8 -12.50 25.08 -48.85
CA VAL A 8 -13.36 24.96 -47.67
C VAL A 8 -13.26 23.56 -47.08
N GLY A 9 -13.30 22.50 -47.91
CA GLY A 9 -13.15 21.12 -47.47
C GLY A 9 -11.79 20.83 -46.82
N LEU A 10 -10.69 21.35 -47.39
CA LEU A 10 -9.35 21.21 -46.82
C LEU A 10 -9.27 21.85 -45.43
N LEU A 11 -9.79 23.07 -45.29
CA LEU A 11 -9.80 23.79 -44.00
C LEU A 11 -10.64 23.08 -42.94
N THR A 12 -11.77 22.46 -43.34
CA THR A 12 -12.60 21.70 -42.40
C THR A 12 -11.87 20.45 -41.91
N VAL A 13 -11.21 19.71 -42.81
CA VAL A 13 -10.44 18.52 -42.43
C VAL A 13 -9.29 18.89 -41.49
N LEU A 14 -8.53 19.95 -41.80
CA LEU A 14 -7.44 20.41 -40.93
C LEU A 14 -7.96 20.84 -39.55
N TRP A 15 -9.11 21.52 -39.50
CA TRP A 15 -9.74 21.93 -38.24
C TRP A 15 -10.19 20.74 -37.39
N VAL A 16 -10.78 19.70 -38.01
CA VAL A 16 -11.18 18.46 -37.34
C VAL A 16 -9.95 17.70 -36.84
N VAL A 17 -8.91 17.55 -37.66
CA VAL A 17 -7.68 16.84 -37.28
C VAL A 17 -6.96 17.55 -36.13
N ALA A 18 -6.86 18.88 -36.17
CA ALA A 18 -6.25 19.67 -35.11
C ALA A 18 -7.01 19.50 -33.78
N ASN A 19 -8.35 19.58 -33.80
CA ASN A 19 -9.15 19.36 -32.59
C ASN A 19 -9.03 17.91 -32.07
N LEU A 20 -9.03 16.92 -32.95
CA LEU A 20 -8.91 15.52 -32.56
C LEU A 20 -7.55 15.23 -31.90
N SER A 21 -6.46 15.76 -32.46
CA SER A 21 -5.11 15.63 -31.86
C SER A 21 -5.01 16.30 -30.49
N ALA A 22 -5.65 17.46 -30.30
CA ALA A 22 -5.68 18.16 -29.03
C ALA A 22 -6.47 17.38 -27.96
N VAL A 23 -7.61 16.80 -28.34
CA VAL A 23 -8.43 15.97 -27.44
C VAL A 23 -7.67 14.68 -27.06
N LEU A 24 -7.05 14.00 -28.03
CA LEU A 24 -6.24 12.80 -27.75
C LEU A 24 -5.06 13.12 -26.83
N GLY A 25 -4.37 14.24 -27.06
CA GLY A 25 -3.29 14.72 -26.19
C GLY A 25 -3.78 15.01 -24.77
N ALA A 26 -4.91 15.70 -24.63
CA ALA A 26 -5.51 15.99 -23.33
C ALA A 26 -5.89 14.71 -22.57
N VAL A 27 -6.52 13.73 -23.24
CA VAL A 27 -6.86 12.44 -22.64
C VAL A 27 -5.62 11.68 -22.21
N ALA A 28 -4.55 11.67 -23.02
CA ALA A 28 -3.30 11.01 -22.66
C ALA A 28 -2.65 11.64 -21.42
N VAL A 29 -2.63 12.98 -21.33
CA VAL A 29 -2.09 13.70 -20.17
C VAL A 29 -2.92 13.40 -18.92
N VAL A 30 -4.25 13.50 -19.01
CA VAL A 30 -5.15 13.22 -17.88
C VAL A 30 -5.01 11.76 -17.44
N GLY A 31 -5.02 10.81 -18.37
CA GLY A 31 -4.83 9.40 -18.09
C GLY A 31 -3.47 9.11 -17.44
N GLY A 32 -2.41 9.77 -17.91
CA GLY A 32 -1.07 9.69 -17.32
C GLY A 32 -1.04 10.20 -15.88
N ILE A 33 -1.67 11.35 -15.60
CA ILE A 33 -1.77 11.92 -14.24
C ILE A 33 -2.56 10.98 -13.33
N VAL A 34 -3.72 10.51 -13.76
CA VAL A 34 -4.57 9.60 -12.98
C VAL A 34 -3.83 8.29 -12.70
N GLY A 35 -3.16 7.72 -13.70
CA GLY A 35 -2.36 6.50 -13.53
C GLY A 35 -1.20 6.69 -12.56
N LEU A 36 -0.50 7.82 -12.64
CA LEU A 36 0.58 8.15 -11.72
C LEU A 36 0.08 8.29 -10.28
N LEU A 37 -1.02 9.02 -10.07
CA LEU A 37 -1.64 9.18 -8.76
C LEU A 37 -2.09 7.84 -8.18
N PHE A 38 -2.70 6.98 -9.00
CA PHE A 38 -3.08 5.63 -8.59
C PHE A 38 -1.88 4.80 -8.13
N LEU A 39 -0.76 4.85 -8.87
CA LEU A 39 0.47 4.16 -8.50
C LEU A 39 1.07 4.69 -7.19
N LEU A 40 1.05 6.01 -6.98
CA LEU A 40 1.55 6.64 -5.75
C LEU A 40 0.73 6.23 -4.52
N VAL A 41 -0.59 6.29 -4.62
CA VAL A 41 -1.49 5.88 -3.53
C VAL A 41 -1.28 4.41 -3.20
N ARG A 42 -1.35 3.54 -4.22
CA ARG A 42 -1.23 2.09 -4.03
C ARG A 42 0.16 1.68 -3.51
N GLY A 43 1.22 2.33 -3.99
CA GLY A 43 2.58 2.12 -3.49
C GLY A 43 2.73 2.57 -2.04
N GLY A 44 2.12 3.69 -1.67
CA GLY A 44 2.09 4.21 -0.30
C GLY A 44 1.38 3.27 0.68
N GLU A 45 0.21 2.76 0.30
CA GLU A 45 -0.56 1.81 1.11
C GLU A 45 0.24 0.54 1.41
N LEU A 46 0.86 -0.06 0.39
CA LEU A 46 1.72 -1.23 0.56
C LEU A 46 2.89 -0.98 1.51
N ALA A 47 3.51 0.20 1.45
CA ALA A 47 4.61 0.56 2.32
C ALA A 47 4.15 0.73 3.79
N VAL A 48 2.99 1.35 3.99
CA VAL A 48 2.39 1.54 5.32
C VAL A 48 2.01 0.20 5.92
N GLU A 49 1.40 -0.69 5.15
CA GLU A 49 0.96 -2.00 5.62
C GLU A 49 2.14 -2.88 6.04
N ARG A 50 3.22 -2.90 5.26
CA ARG A 50 4.47 -3.59 5.64
C ARG A 50 5.06 -3.04 6.94
N ARG A 51 5.05 -1.71 7.13
CA ARG A 51 5.51 -1.11 8.39
C ARG A 51 4.62 -1.50 9.56
N ARG A 52 3.29 -1.50 9.38
CA ARG A 52 2.35 -1.89 10.43
C ARG A 52 2.55 -3.34 10.86
N GLN A 53 2.70 -4.25 9.91
CA GLN A 53 2.98 -5.66 10.19
C GLN A 53 4.29 -5.84 10.97
N ALA A 54 5.36 -5.13 10.60
CA ALA A 54 6.63 -5.20 11.31
C ALA A 54 6.52 -4.67 12.76
N VAL A 55 5.75 -3.60 12.98
CA VAL A 55 5.51 -3.05 14.33
C VAL A 55 4.63 -3.99 15.15
N GLN A 56 3.60 -4.58 14.56
CA GLN A 56 2.72 -5.55 15.22
C GLN A 56 3.51 -6.79 15.65
N ALA A 57 4.32 -7.37 14.77
CA ALA A 57 5.15 -8.54 15.11
C ALA A 57 6.05 -8.28 16.33
N ARG A 58 6.67 -7.10 16.42
CA ARG A 58 7.47 -6.71 17.59
C ARG A 58 6.64 -6.56 18.86
N ARG A 59 5.43 -6.01 18.75
CA ARG A 59 4.51 -5.88 19.88
C ARG A 59 4.03 -7.24 20.37
N ASP A 60 3.70 -8.15 19.45
CA ASP A 60 3.25 -9.50 19.77
C ASP A 60 4.36 -10.29 20.48
N GLU A 61 5.61 -10.14 20.05
CA GLU A 61 6.77 -10.71 20.72
C GLU A 61 6.92 -10.19 22.16
N GLN A 62 6.83 -8.87 22.35
CA GLN A 62 6.89 -8.25 23.69
C GLN A 62 5.74 -8.69 24.60
N LEU A 63 4.52 -8.74 24.06
CA LEU A 63 3.35 -9.21 24.80
C LEU A 63 3.49 -10.69 25.19
N GLY A 64 4.07 -11.52 24.32
CA GLY A 64 4.38 -12.90 24.61
C GLY A 64 5.38 -13.06 25.78
N LEU A 65 6.41 -12.22 25.83
CA LEU A 65 7.36 -12.20 26.95
C LEU A 65 6.71 -11.75 28.26
N ILE A 66 5.92 -10.69 28.22
CA ILE A 66 5.19 -10.19 29.38
C ILE A 66 4.24 -11.28 29.91
N TYR A 67 3.45 -11.89 29.03
CA TYR A 67 2.53 -12.96 29.40
C TYR A 67 3.26 -14.15 30.04
N ARG A 68 4.39 -14.57 29.46
CA ARG A 68 5.21 -15.65 30.02
C ARG A 68 5.76 -15.29 31.39
N ALA A 69 6.28 -14.08 31.55
CA ALA A 69 6.81 -13.60 32.82
C ALA A 69 5.73 -13.51 33.90
N THR A 70 4.54 -13.00 33.57
CA THR A 70 3.40 -12.95 34.50
C THR A 70 2.98 -14.35 34.92
N ARG A 71 2.83 -15.28 33.97
CA ARG A 71 2.50 -16.69 34.29
C ARG A 71 3.54 -17.31 35.22
N GLN A 72 4.83 -17.12 34.94
CA GLN A 72 5.90 -17.66 35.79
C GLN A 72 5.90 -17.03 37.19
N HIS A 73 5.62 -15.73 37.28
CA HIS A 73 5.49 -15.04 38.56
C HIS A 73 4.31 -15.57 39.39
N GLU A 74 3.15 -15.80 38.77
CA GLU A 74 1.99 -16.41 39.43
C GLU A 74 2.29 -17.84 39.92
N LEU A 75 2.97 -18.64 39.11
CA LEU A 75 3.41 -19.99 39.50
C LEU A 75 4.42 -19.97 40.64
N PHE A 76 5.32 -18.98 40.65
CA PHE A 76 6.28 -18.81 41.74
C PHE A 76 5.56 -18.46 43.04
N LEU A 77 4.58 -17.55 42.99
CA LEU A 77 3.77 -17.16 44.15
C LEU A 77 2.90 -18.31 44.68
N SER A 78 2.47 -19.24 43.82
CA SER A 78 1.73 -20.44 44.23
C SER A 78 2.61 -21.57 44.76
N GLY A 79 3.95 -21.40 44.74
CA GLY A 79 4.90 -22.42 45.14
C GLY A 79 5.04 -23.58 44.15
N ASP A 80 4.52 -23.43 42.92
CA ASP A 80 4.72 -24.41 41.86
C ASP A 80 6.19 -24.32 41.38
N PRO A 81 6.95 -25.42 41.36
CA PRO A 81 8.34 -25.42 40.89
C PRO A 81 8.49 -24.89 39.45
N ARG A 82 7.44 -24.96 38.62
CA ARG A 82 7.42 -24.37 37.28
C ARG A 82 7.54 -22.84 37.29
N GLY A 83 7.29 -22.17 38.41
CA GLY A 83 7.56 -20.74 38.57
C GLY A 83 9.05 -20.39 38.55
N VAL A 84 9.90 -21.31 39.00
CA VAL A 84 11.38 -21.14 39.03
C VAL A 84 12.05 -21.80 37.83
N PHE A 85 11.65 -23.03 37.50
CA PHE A 85 12.28 -23.82 36.44
C PHE A 85 11.62 -23.66 35.07
N GLY A 86 10.48 -22.95 35.01
CA GLY A 86 9.70 -22.80 33.78
C GLY A 86 9.13 -24.15 33.30
N ASP A 87 9.12 -24.34 31.98
CA ASP A 87 8.70 -25.60 31.36
C ASP A 87 9.80 -26.68 31.38
N TYR A 88 10.98 -26.37 31.91
CA TYR A 88 12.06 -27.35 32.04
C TYR A 88 11.91 -28.14 33.34
N PRO A 89 12.12 -29.46 33.32
CA PRO A 89 12.08 -30.26 34.54
C PRO A 89 13.18 -29.76 35.50
N PRO A 90 12.88 -29.60 36.81
CA PRO A 90 13.90 -29.30 37.79
C PRO A 90 14.98 -30.39 37.72
N ALA A 91 16.24 -29.98 37.56
CA ALA A 91 17.35 -30.90 37.66
C ALA A 91 17.40 -31.42 39.10
N VAL A 92 17.00 -32.68 39.28
CA VAL A 92 17.09 -33.45 40.52
C VAL A 92 18.53 -33.83 40.81
#